data_AF-A0A1B1YED8-F1
#
_entry.id   AF-A0A1B1YED8-F1
#
_cell.length_a   1.000
_cell.length_b   1.000
_cell.length_c   1.000
_cell.angle_alpha   90.00
_cell.angle_beta   90.00
_cell.angle_gamma   90.00
#
_symmetry.space_group_name_H-M   'P 1'
#
loop_
_entity.id
_entity.type
_entity.pdbx_description
1 polymer ?
#
loop_
_entity_poly.entity_id
_entity_poly.type
_entity_poly.pdbx_seq_one_letter_code
_entity_poly.pdbx_strand_id
1 'polypeptide(L)'
;MNFNEAGLERDRKIIRFAALLHDIGHSPFSHADEELMPYIPEDHPKYKKGEDKRFSHEDYSIAVIKTFFKDIIENYKDNDNYDIKVEDVTALLGDETVKPKRSHVWKNIISSQLDADRADYLLRDSLHLGISYGIYDKERLVNTMSIATDPETYSTNLAVEEGGWHVAESLVIARYHMFTQVYFHKTESCQEFCV
;
A
#
# COMPACT_ATOMS: atom_id res chain seq x y z
N MET A 1 12.03 -5.35 19.39
CA MET A 1 10.64 -4.94 19.70
C MET A 1 10.05 -5.99 20.64
N ASN A 2 9.57 -5.62 21.83
CA ASN A 2 8.97 -6.57 22.77
C ASN A 2 7.49 -6.77 22.42
N PHE A 3 7.21 -7.57 21.39
CA PHE A 3 5.83 -7.98 21.09
C PHE A 3 5.49 -9.23 21.90
N ASN A 4 4.34 -9.23 22.56
CA ASN A 4 3.70 -10.45 23.01
C ASN A 4 2.97 -11.10 21.83
N GLU A 5 2.75 -12.41 21.88
CA GLU A 5 2.09 -13.17 20.79
C GLU A 5 0.71 -12.60 20.44
N ALA A 6 -0.07 -12.22 21.46
CA ALA A 6 -1.37 -11.56 21.28
C ALA A 6 -1.27 -10.22 20.54
N GLY A 7 -0.23 -9.41 20.81
CA GLY A 7 0.00 -8.14 20.14
C GLY A 7 0.42 -8.32 18.69
N LEU A 8 1.17 -9.38 18.37
CA LEU A 8 1.51 -9.71 16.99
C LEU A 8 0.28 -10.17 16.20
N GLU A 9 -0.57 -11.00 16.79
CA GLU A 9 -1.82 -11.43 16.15
C GLU A 9 -2.79 -10.26 15.93
N ARG A 10 -2.84 -9.29 16.86
CA ARG A 10 -3.56 -8.03 16.65
C ARG A 10 -3.04 -7.29 15.44
N ASP A 11 -1.73 -7.07 15.37
CA ASP A 11 -1.11 -6.29 14.29
C ASP A 11 -1.26 -7.00 12.94
N ARG A 12 -1.17 -8.34 12.90
CA ARG A 12 -1.45 -9.14 11.70
C ARG A 12 -2.85 -8.87 11.14
N LYS A 13 -3.88 -8.78 11.99
CA LYS A 13 -5.25 -8.47 11.55
C LYS A 13 -5.36 -7.06 10.98
N ILE A 14 -4.75 -6.07 11.64
CA ILE A 14 -4.75 -4.67 11.19
C ILE A 14 -4.08 -4.54 9.82
N ILE A 15 -2.91 -5.17 9.65
CA ILE A 15 -2.19 -5.17 8.37
C ILE A 15 -3.04 -5.83 7.28
N ARG A 16 -3.75 -6.92 7.58
CA ARG A 16 -4.66 -7.56 6.61
C ARG A 16 -5.84 -6.67 6.22
N PHE A 17 -6.44 -5.96 7.16
CA PHE A 17 -7.49 -4.98 6.84
C PHE A 17 -6.95 -3.86 5.97
N ALA A 18 -5.78 -3.31 6.30
CA ALA A 18 -5.13 -2.28 5.49
C ALA A 18 -4.81 -2.80 4.08
N ALA A 19 -4.19 -3.98 3.96
CA ALA A 19 -3.89 -4.60 2.67
C ALA A 19 -5.16 -4.87 1.84
N LEU A 20 -6.25 -5.29 2.46
CA LEU A 20 -7.50 -5.55 1.75
C LEU A 20 -8.17 -4.27 1.25
N LEU A 21 -8.03 -3.16 1.98
CA LEU A 21 -8.80 -1.93 1.75
C LEU A 21 -7.97 -0.79 1.13
N HIS A 22 -6.67 -0.98 0.88
CA HIS A 22 -5.79 0.09 0.41
C HIS A 22 -6.28 0.74 -0.89
N ASP A 23 -6.81 -0.07 -1.81
CA ASP A 23 -7.25 0.34 -3.14
C ASP A 23 -8.76 0.61 -3.27
N ILE A 24 -9.52 0.59 -2.16
CA ILE A 24 -10.99 0.75 -2.23
C ILE A 24 -11.44 2.14 -2.72
N GLY A 25 -10.56 3.13 -2.62
CA GLY A 25 -10.79 4.51 -3.03
C GLY A 25 -10.43 4.84 -4.47
N HIS A 26 -10.00 3.87 -5.28
CA HIS A 26 -9.75 4.12 -6.70
C HIS A 26 -11.04 4.55 -7.42
N SER A 27 -10.92 5.60 -8.23
CA SER A 27 -11.95 6.01 -9.19
C SER A 27 -12.12 4.96 -10.29
N PRO A 28 -13.22 5.02 -11.07
CA PRO A 28 -13.27 4.37 -12.37
C PRO A 28 -11.99 4.67 -13.16
N PHE A 29 -11.42 3.67 -13.86
CA PHE A 29 -10.14 3.81 -14.57
C PHE A 29 -8.91 4.18 -13.70
N SER A 30 -8.99 4.06 -12.38
CA SER A 30 -7.88 4.24 -11.43
C SER A 30 -7.11 5.55 -11.64
N HIS A 31 -5.88 5.48 -12.18
CA HIS A 31 -4.98 6.63 -12.29
C HIS A 31 -5.42 7.66 -13.33
N ALA A 32 -6.17 7.28 -14.37
CA ALA A 32 -6.63 8.21 -15.39
C ALA A 32 -7.58 9.28 -14.81
N ASP A 33 -8.46 8.85 -13.91
CA ASP A 33 -9.48 9.72 -13.32
C ASP A 33 -9.00 10.43 -12.04
N GLU A 34 -7.79 10.11 -11.54
CA GLU A 34 -7.20 10.86 -10.41
C GLU A 34 -6.97 12.32 -10.78
N GLU A 35 -6.64 12.63 -12.03
CA GLU A 35 -6.54 14.01 -12.52
C GLU A 35 -7.89 14.75 -12.54
N LEU A 36 -9.00 14.02 -12.51
CA LEU A 36 -10.36 14.57 -12.45
C LEU A 36 -10.82 14.79 -11.01
N MET A 37 -10.13 14.24 -10.01
CA MET A 37 -10.48 14.40 -8.60
C MET A 37 -10.43 15.87 -8.15
N PRO A 38 -11.30 16.30 -7.22
CA PRO A 38 -11.37 17.69 -6.82
C PRO A 38 -10.07 18.17 -6.15
N TYR A 39 -9.81 19.47 -6.30
CA TYR A 39 -8.73 20.14 -5.57
C TYR A 39 -9.00 20.11 -4.07
N ILE A 40 -7.91 20.00 -3.31
CA ILE A 40 -7.96 20.07 -1.86
C ILE A 40 -8.36 21.50 -1.45
N PRO A 41 -9.45 21.70 -0.69
CA PRO A 41 -9.94 23.03 -0.34
C PRO A 41 -9.07 23.68 0.75
N GLU A 42 -9.09 25.01 0.85
CA GLU A 42 -8.17 25.78 1.71
C GLU A 42 -8.28 25.46 3.21
N ASP A 43 -9.44 24.98 3.65
CA ASP A 43 -9.75 24.58 5.02
C ASP A 43 -9.29 23.16 5.35
N HIS A 44 -8.81 22.40 4.38
CA HIS A 44 -8.36 21.03 4.58
C HIS A 44 -6.94 20.94 5.16
N PRO A 45 -6.65 20.02 6.10
CA PRO A 45 -5.31 19.89 6.71
C PRO A 45 -4.16 19.67 5.72
N LYS A 46 -4.44 19.04 4.58
CA LYS A 46 -3.46 18.78 3.51
C LYS A 46 -3.24 19.97 2.57
N TYR A 47 -4.03 21.04 2.68
CA TYR A 47 -3.89 22.20 1.81
C TYR A 47 -2.57 22.93 2.10
N LYS A 48 -1.85 23.24 1.02
CA LYS A 48 -0.67 24.08 1.05
C LYS A 48 -0.82 25.18 0.02
N LYS A 49 -0.71 26.42 0.48
CA LYS A 49 -0.90 27.59 -0.38
C LYS A 49 0.10 27.57 -1.53
N GLY A 50 -0.40 27.52 -2.77
CA GLY A 50 0.39 27.46 -4.00
C GLY A 50 0.69 26.06 -4.51
N GLU A 51 0.18 25.00 -3.87
CA GLU A 51 0.17 23.65 -4.42
C GLU A 51 -1.22 23.35 -5.02
N ASP A 52 -1.28 23.11 -6.33
CA ASP A 52 -2.49 22.65 -7.03
C ASP A 52 -2.71 21.14 -6.80
N LYS A 53 -2.84 20.76 -5.53
CA LYS A 53 -2.97 19.36 -5.12
C LYS A 53 -4.43 18.92 -5.13
N ARG A 54 -4.69 17.77 -5.75
CA ARG A 54 -5.98 17.08 -5.76
C ARG A 54 -6.01 15.99 -4.69
N PHE A 55 -7.21 15.56 -4.30
CA PHE A 55 -7.35 14.35 -3.49
C PHE A 55 -6.77 13.15 -4.26
N SER A 56 -6.12 12.23 -3.55
CA SER A 56 -5.66 10.96 -4.13
C SER A 56 -6.67 9.83 -3.84
N HIS A 57 -6.53 8.70 -4.54
CA HIS A 57 -7.29 7.49 -4.21
C HIS A 57 -7.10 7.08 -2.75
N GLU A 58 -5.93 7.28 -2.15
CA GLU A 58 -5.68 7.01 -0.72
C GLU A 58 -6.60 7.84 0.19
N ASP A 59 -6.84 9.12 -0.13
CA ASP A 59 -7.75 9.98 0.64
C ASP A 59 -9.19 9.44 0.61
N TYR A 60 -9.62 8.99 -0.57
CA TYR A 60 -10.91 8.35 -0.74
C TYR A 60 -10.98 7.00 -0.03
N SER A 61 -9.93 6.17 -0.08
CA SER A 61 -9.85 4.91 0.65
C SER A 61 -10.07 5.15 2.15
N ILE A 62 -9.36 6.13 2.73
CA ILE A 62 -9.52 6.50 4.14
C ILE A 62 -10.95 6.96 4.44
N ALA A 63 -11.54 7.81 3.59
CA ALA A 63 -12.91 8.30 3.78
C ALA A 63 -13.95 7.18 3.71
N VAL A 64 -13.81 6.26 2.76
CA VAL A 64 -14.69 5.10 2.59
C VAL A 64 -14.57 4.18 3.81
N ILE A 65 -13.35 3.89 4.27
CA ILE A 65 -13.13 3.03 5.44
C ILE A 65 -13.76 3.64 6.70
N LYS A 66 -13.54 4.94 6.94
CA LYS A 66 -14.12 5.67 8.09
C LYS A 66 -15.64 5.76 8.08
N THR A 67 -16.24 5.76 6.90
CA THR A 67 -17.68 5.98 6.74
C THR A 67 -18.45 4.67 6.67
N PHE A 68 -18.03 3.75 5.79
CA PHE A 68 -18.78 2.54 5.48
C PHE A 68 -18.27 1.30 6.23
N PHE A 69 -16.97 1.22 6.50
CA PHE A 69 -16.37 0.03 7.13
C PHE A 69 -16.16 0.18 8.63
N LYS A 70 -16.43 1.35 9.20
CA LYS A 70 -16.24 1.60 10.63
C LYS A 70 -16.99 0.62 11.52
N ASP A 71 -18.30 0.54 11.35
CA ASP A 71 -19.11 -0.36 12.17
C ASP A 71 -18.78 -1.83 11.91
N ILE A 72 -18.36 -2.16 10.68
CA ILE A 72 -17.97 -3.53 10.30
C ILE A 72 -16.67 -3.94 10.99
N ILE A 73 -15.65 -3.09 10.97
CA ILE A 73 -14.33 -3.37 11.56
C ILE A 73 -14.43 -3.36 13.09
N GLU A 74 -15.08 -2.35 13.67
CA GLU A 74 -15.12 -2.17 15.12
C GLU A 74 -16.03 -3.20 15.82
N ASN A 75 -17.17 -3.56 15.22
CA ASN A 75 -18.11 -4.52 15.79
C ASN A 75 -17.98 -5.94 15.23
N TYR A 76 -16.87 -6.25 14.54
CA TYR A 76 -16.62 -7.60 14.06
C TYR A 76 -16.46 -8.58 15.23
N LYS A 77 -17.08 -9.77 15.14
CA LYS A 77 -17.11 -10.75 16.25
C LYS A 77 -15.73 -11.13 16.78
N ASP A 78 -14.72 -11.20 15.90
CA ASP A 78 -13.37 -11.55 16.33
C ASP A 78 -12.55 -10.32 16.76
N ASN A 79 -13.18 -9.15 16.92
CA ASN A 79 -12.54 -7.91 17.39
C ASN A 79 -12.62 -7.73 18.92
N ASP A 80 -13.52 -8.44 19.59
CA ASP A 80 -13.74 -8.32 21.05
C ASP A 80 -12.44 -8.49 21.87
N ASN A 81 -11.55 -9.37 21.40
CA ASN A 81 -10.26 -9.66 22.07
C ASN A 81 -9.12 -8.70 21.67
N TYR A 82 -9.30 -7.93 20.61
CA TYR A 82 -8.21 -7.15 19.99
C TYR A 82 -8.44 -5.64 20.08
N ASP A 83 -9.69 -5.18 20.20
CA ASP A 83 -10.05 -3.76 20.22
C ASP A 83 -9.38 -2.98 19.09
N ILE A 84 -9.52 -3.49 17.86
CA ILE A 84 -9.06 -2.83 16.64
C ILE A 84 -10.03 -1.70 16.35
N LYS A 85 -9.48 -0.49 16.16
CA LYS A 85 -10.25 0.68 15.71
C LYS A 85 -9.96 0.96 14.26
N VAL A 86 -10.89 1.66 13.59
CA VAL A 86 -10.65 2.09 12.21
C VAL A 86 -9.40 2.96 12.09
N GLU A 87 -9.12 3.79 13.09
CA GLU A 87 -7.93 4.64 13.08
C GLU A 87 -6.62 3.84 13.06
N ASP A 88 -6.61 2.61 13.61
CA ASP A 88 -5.42 1.74 13.52
C ASP A 88 -5.17 1.26 12.08
N VAL A 89 -6.24 1.07 11.29
CA VAL A 89 -6.17 0.66 9.88
C VAL A 89 -5.80 1.86 9.00
N THR A 90 -6.49 2.99 9.16
CA THR A 90 -6.23 4.18 8.33
C THR A 90 -4.85 4.78 8.58
N ALA A 91 -4.31 4.64 9.80
CA ALA A 91 -2.93 5.05 10.09
C ALA A 91 -1.89 4.32 9.22
N LEU A 92 -2.14 3.06 8.83
CA LEU A 92 -1.24 2.33 7.92
C LEU A 92 -1.36 2.81 6.47
N LEU A 93 -2.51 3.35 6.09
CA LEU A 93 -2.79 3.90 4.76
C LEU A 93 -2.35 5.37 4.59
N GLY A 94 -1.67 5.95 5.59
CA GLY A 94 -1.18 7.33 5.50
C GLY A 94 -2.14 8.40 5.99
N ASP A 95 -3.10 8.04 6.84
CA ASP A 95 -3.98 9.01 7.49
C ASP A 95 -3.21 9.96 8.43
N GLU A 96 -3.04 11.21 7.99
CA GLU A 96 -2.34 12.26 8.73
C GLU A 96 -3.10 12.74 9.98
N THR A 97 -4.40 12.43 10.09
CA THR A 97 -5.22 12.83 11.24
C THR A 97 -4.97 11.95 12.46
N VAL A 98 -4.36 10.78 12.27
CA VAL A 98 -4.12 9.80 13.33
C VAL A 98 -2.64 9.74 13.66
N LYS A 99 -2.30 9.82 14.95
CA LYS A 99 -0.94 9.55 15.39
C LYS A 99 -0.67 8.05 15.27
N PRO A 100 0.30 7.61 14.46
CA PRO A 100 0.61 6.20 14.33
C PRO A 100 1.08 5.66 15.68
N LYS A 101 0.28 4.78 16.29
CA LYS A 101 0.63 4.12 17.56
C LYS A 101 1.66 3.00 17.37
N ARG A 102 1.94 2.62 16.13
CA ARG A 102 2.62 1.38 15.75
C ARG A 102 3.86 1.65 14.90
N SER A 103 4.69 0.61 14.78
CA SER A 103 6.00 0.67 14.13
C SER A 103 5.89 1.03 12.65
N HIS A 104 6.80 1.88 12.15
CA HIS A 104 6.91 2.24 10.73
C HIS A 104 7.11 1.00 9.84
N VAL A 105 7.64 -0.09 10.41
CA VAL A 105 7.81 -1.38 9.72
C VAL A 105 6.51 -1.90 9.10
N TRP A 106 5.38 -1.78 9.79
CA TRP A 106 4.10 -2.32 9.30
C TRP A 106 3.55 -1.53 8.11
N LYS A 107 3.78 -0.22 8.09
CA LYS A 107 3.41 0.62 6.94
C LYS A 107 4.17 0.18 5.70
N ASN A 108 5.46 -0.16 5.84
CA ASN A 108 6.30 -0.58 4.72
C ASN A 108 5.85 -1.89 4.05
N ILE A 109 5.09 -2.74 4.75
CA ILE A 109 4.51 -3.95 4.16
C ILE A 109 3.42 -3.60 3.14
N ILE A 110 2.65 -2.54 3.40
CA ILE A 110 1.55 -2.10 2.53
C ILE A 110 2.05 -1.14 1.46
N SER A 111 2.87 -0.16 1.84
CA SER A 111 3.34 0.90 0.96
C SER A 111 4.83 1.12 1.19
N SER A 112 5.65 0.67 0.24
CA SER A 112 7.10 0.91 0.23
C SER A 112 7.69 0.74 -1.18
N GLN A 113 8.98 0.45 -1.30
CA GLN A 113 9.54 0.02 -2.58
C GLN A 113 9.40 -1.49 -2.82
N LEU A 114 9.33 -2.27 -1.73
CA LEU A 114 9.21 -3.72 -1.68
C LEU A 114 7.98 -4.08 -0.83
N ASP A 115 6.80 -3.65 -1.28
CA ASP A 115 5.53 -3.88 -0.60
C ASP A 115 4.78 -5.11 -1.15
N ALA A 116 3.77 -5.53 -0.40
CA ALA A 116 2.93 -6.66 -0.74
C ALA A 116 1.99 -6.38 -1.93
N ASP A 117 1.64 -5.11 -2.15
CA ASP A 117 0.82 -4.69 -3.29
C ASP A 117 1.54 -4.96 -4.62
N ARG A 118 2.77 -4.44 -4.78
CA ARG A 118 3.59 -4.69 -5.97
C ARG A 118 3.92 -6.14 -6.19
N ALA A 119 4.17 -6.85 -5.09
CA ALA A 119 4.41 -8.27 -5.13
C ALA A 119 3.21 -9.03 -5.73
N ASP A 120 1.99 -8.63 -5.40
CA ASP A 120 0.78 -9.27 -5.92
C ASP A 120 0.49 -8.88 -7.37
N TYR A 121 0.41 -7.58 -7.68
CA TYR A 121 -0.07 -7.15 -8.99
C TYR A 121 0.89 -7.55 -10.12
N LEU A 122 2.22 -7.56 -9.90
CA LEU A 122 3.18 -7.94 -10.94
C LEU A 122 3.00 -9.40 -11.39
N LEU A 123 2.78 -10.31 -10.43
CA LEU A 123 2.55 -11.72 -10.72
C LEU A 123 1.16 -11.94 -11.31
N ARG A 124 0.15 -11.26 -10.76
CA ARG A 124 -1.23 -11.32 -11.22
C ARG A 124 -1.35 -10.87 -12.66
N ASP A 125 -0.81 -9.71 -13.00
CA ASP A 125 -0.94 -9.12 -14.33
C ASP A 125 -0.16 -9.93 -15.37
N SER A 126 1.03 -10.42 -15.00
CA SER A 126 1.80 -11.34 -15.84
C SER A 126 1.01 -12.60 -16.20
N LEU A 127 0.32 -13.18 -15.21
CA LEU A 127 -0.51 -14.36 -15.41
C LEU A 127 -1.70 -14.06 -16.35
N HIS A 128 -2.44 -12.98 -16.11
CA HIS A 128 -3.66 -12.68 -16.87
C HIS A 128 -3.37 -12.20 -18.31
N LEU A 129 -2.24 -11.53 -18.53
CA LEU A 129 -1.81 -11.09 -19.85
C LEU A 129 -1.01 -12.16 -20.61
N GLY A 130 -0.63 -13.25 -19.95
CA GLY A 130 0.16 -14.33 -20.55
C GLY A 130 1.59 -13.90 -20.91
N ILE A 131 2.16 -12.95 -20.16
CA ILE A 131 3.50 -12.40 -20.36
C ILE A 131 4.42 -12.78 -19.21
N SER A 132 5.72 -12.86 -19.46
CA SER A 132 6.70 -13.25 -18.44
C SER A 132 7.43 -12.06 -17.79
N TYR A 133 6.98 -10.83 -18.05
CA TYR A 133 7.69 -9.62 -17.62
C TYR A 133 7.65 -9.38 -16.11
N GLY A 134 6.53 -9.64 -15.44
CA GLY A 134 6.38 -9.43 -14.00
C GLY A 134 6.73 -10.65 -13.13
N ILE A 135 7.36 -11.69 -13.69
CA ILE A 135 7.66 -12.93 -12.95
C ILE A 135 8.94 -12.75 -12.13
N TYR A 136 8.85 -13.03 -10.83
CA TYR A 136 9.97 -13.10 -9.89
C TYR A 136 9.70 -14.18 -8.83
N ASP A 137 10.72 -14.56 -8.06
CA ASP A 137 10.61 -15.59 -7.01
C ASP A 137 10.01 -15.00 -5.72
N LYS A 138 8.69 -15.05 -5.58
CA LYS A 138 8.00 -14.56 -4.37
C LYS A 138 8.41 -15.28 -3.10
N GLU A 139 8.70 -16.59 -3.16
CA GLU A 139 9.00 -17.38 -1.97
C GLU A 139 10.37 -17.01 -1.43
N ARG A 140 11.34 -16.86 -2.33
CA ARG A 140 12.68 -16.39 -1.97
C ARG A 140 12.66 -14.95 -1.48
N LEU A 141 11.81 -14.08 -2.05
CA LEU A 141 11.65 -12.72 -1.55
C LEU A 141 11.19 -12.74 -0.09
N VAL A 142 10.06 -13.40 0.20
CA VAL A 142 9.50 -13.48 1.55
C VAL A 142 10.48 -14.11 2.54
N ASN A 143 11.19 -15.17 2.15
CA ASN A 143 12.14 -15.86 3.01
C ASN A 143 13.42 -15.06 3.32
N THR A 144 13.73 -14.04 2.52
CA THR A 144 14.92 -13.19 2.71
C THR A 144 14.57 -11.80 3.23
N MET A 145 13.29 -11.54 3.51
CA MET A 145 12.85 -10.30 4.15
C MET A 145 13.12 -10.34 5.65
N SER A 146 13.70 -9.26 6.16
CA SER A 146 14.05 -9.10 7.56
C SER A 146 13.80 -7.66 8.01
N ILE A 147 14.03 -7.39 9.28
CA ILE A 147 13.89 -6.06 9.86
C ILE A 147 15.30 -5.54 10.18
N ALA A 148 15.65 -4.38 9.64
CA ALA A 148 16.93 -3.73 9.91
C ALA A 148 16.72 -2.29 10.40
N THR A 149 17.63 -1.82 11.23
CA THR A 149 17.70 -0.41 11.60
C THR A 149 18.66 0.29 10.64
N ASP A 150 18.15 1.31 9.97
CA ASP A 150 18.96 2.15 9.10
C ASP A 150 20.01 2.91 9.96
N PRO A 151 21.30 2.79 9.66
CA PRO A 151 22.37 3.43 10.44
C PRO A 151 22.39 4.97 10.34
N GLU A 152 21.79 5.56 9.29
CA GLU A 152 21.74 7.01 9.12
C GLU A 152 20.50 7.62 9.77
N THR A 153 19.33 7.02 9.51
CA THR A 153 18.06 7.55 10.01
C THR A 153 17.67 6.99 11.38
N TYR A 154 18.38 5.97 11.87
CA TYR A 154 18.05 5.20 13.08
C TYR A 154 16.63 4.63 13.08
N SER A 155 15.98 4.59 11.91
CA SER A 155 14.62 4.10 11.75
C SER A 155 14.63 2.61 11.47
N THR A 156 13.70 1.89 12.07
CA THR A 156 13.56 0.45 11.84
C THR A 156 12.67 0.22 10.63
N ASN A 157 13.20 -0.43 9.60
CA ASN A 157 12.56 -0.65 8.31
C ASN A 157 12.60 -2.13 7.90
N LEU A 158 11.80 -2.43 6.88
CA LEU A 158 11.83 -3.69 6.18
C LEU A 158 13.06 -3.71 5.27
N ALA A 159 13.83 -4.79 5.34
CA ALA A 159 15.08 -4.95 4.61
C ALA A 159 15.14 -6.34 3.98
N VAL A 160 16.08 -6.51 3.06
CA VAL A 160 16.37 -7.79 2.43
C VAL A 160 17.75 -8.23 2.88
N GLU A 161 17.86 -9.49 3.32
CA GLU A 161 19.14 -10.09 3.70
C GLU A 161 20.08 -10.14 2.49
N GLU A 162 21.40 -10.17 2.74
CA GLU A 162 22.42 -10.17 1.68
C GLU A 162 22.20 -11.30 0.65
N GLY A 163 21.79 -12.49 1.10
CA GLY A 163 21.45 -13.61 0.22
C GLY A 163 20.23 -13.37 -0.68
N GLY A 164 19.36 -12.41 -0.33
CA GLY A 164 18.15 -12.04 -1.04
C GLY A 164 18.32 -10.95 -2.11
N TRP A 165 19.50 -10.35 -2.27
CA TRP A 165 19.70 -9.23 -3.20
C TRP A 165 19.17 -9.51 -4.62
N HIS A 166 19.50 -10.67 -5.20
CA HIS A 166 19.07 -10.99 -6.58
C HIS A 166 17.55 -11.08 -6.76
N VAL A 167 16.81 -11.48 -5.72
CA VAL A 167 15.34 -11.55 -5.84
C VAL A 167 14.71 -10.16 -5.71
N ALA A 168 15.28 -9.29 -4.87
CA ALA A 168 14.86 -7.89 -4.81
C ALA A 168 15.16 -7.17 -6.15
N GLU A 169 16.33 -7.40 -6.74
CA GLU A 169 16.70 -6.88 -8.06
C GLU A 169 15.74 -7.40 -9.15
N SER A 170 15.41 -8.70 -9.11
CA SER A 170 14.46 -9.30 -10.06
C SER A 170 13.07 -8.65 -9.97
N LEU A 171 12.57 -8.34 -8.76
CA LEU A 171 11.30 -7.63 -8.58
C LEU A 171 11.34 -6.23 -9.22
N VAL A 172 12.43 -5.49 -9.02
CA VAL A 172 12.60 -4.14 -9.60
C VAL A 172 12.65 -4.18 -11.13
N ILE A 173 13.37 -5.14 -11.70
CA ILE A 173 13.44 -5.36 -13.15
C ILE A 173 12.08 -5.78 -13.70
N ALA A 174 11.38 -6.68 -13.01
CA ALA A 174 10.04 -7.12 -13.37
C ALA A 174 9.06 -5.96 -13.43
N ARG A 175 9.11 -5.08 -12.41
CA ARG A 175 8.35 -3.83 -12.40
C ARG A 175 8.70 -2.93 -13.59
N TYR A 176 9.98 -2.71 -13.86
CA TYR A 176 10.41 -1.89 -15.00
C TYR A 176 9.86 -2.42 -16.34
N HIS A 177 9.89 -3.73 -16.56
CA HIS A 177 9.33 -4.33 -17.78
C HIS A 177 7.81 -4.19 -17.85
N MET A 178 7.09 -4.43 -16.75
CA MET A 178 5.64 -4.24 -16.72
C MET A 178 5.24 -2.79 -17.02
N PHE A 179 5.94 -1.81 -16.43
CA PHE A 179 5.68 -0.39 -16.73
C PHE A 179 5.96 -0.03 -18.18
N THR A 180 7.09 -0.47 -18.73
CA THR A 180 7.47 -0.05 -20.09
C THR A 180 6.70 -0.77 -21.19
N GLN A 181 6.34 -2.04 -21.00
CA GLN A 181 5.72 -2.87 -22.04
C GLN A 181 4.20 -2.94 -21.94
N VAL A 182 3.65 -2.79 -20.73
CA VAL A 182 2.21 -2.95 -20.48
C VAL A 182 1.59 -1.62 -20.07
N TYR A 183 1.93 -1.09 -18.90
CA TYR A 183 1.20 0.06 -18.34
C TYR A 183 1.38 1.33 -19.17
N PHE A 184 2.58 1.59 -19.69
CA PHE A 184 2.84 2.73 -20.60
C PHE A 184 2.81 2.34 -22.07
N HIS A 185 2.14 1.24 -22.43
CA HIS A 185 1.96 0.91 -23.84
C HIS A 185 1.11 2.00 -24.51
N LYS A 186 1.57 2.50 -25.67
CA LYS A 186 1.00 3.69 -26.35
C LYS A 186 -0.51 3.63 -26.57
N THR A 187 -1.07 2.43 -26.68
CA THR A 187 -2.51 2.22 -26.89
C THR A 187 -3.33 2.45 -25.61
N GLU A 188 -2.83 2.03 -24.45
CA GLU A 188 -3.49 2.21 -23.15
C GLU A 188 -3.50 3.70 -22.76
N SER A 189 -2.37 4.39 -22.88
CA SER A 189 -2.31 5.83 -22.66
C SER A 189 -3.25 6.61 -23.59
N CYS A 190 -3.42 6.15 -24.84
CA CYS A 190 -4.36 6.80 -25.77
C CYS A 190 -5.83 6.58 -25.36
N GLN A 191 -6.13 5.45 -24.72
CA GLN A 191 -7.47 5.12 -24.21
C GLN A 191 -7.79 5.95 -22.96
N GLU A 192 -6.82 6.18 -22.07
CA GLU A 192 -6.94 7.11 -20.94
C GLU A 192 -7.26 8.54 -21.40
N PHE A 193 -6.66 9.03 -22.49
CA PHE A 193 -6.95 10.37 -23.04
C PHE A 193 -8.28 10.48 -23.80
N CYS A 194 -8.95 9.37 -24.12
CA CYS A 194 -10.20 9.38 -24.90
C CYS A 194 -11.47 9.25 -24.04
N VAL A 195 -11.34 8.99 -22.73
CA VAL A 195 -12.45 8.98 -21.76
C VAL A 195 -12.62 10.38 -21.18
#